data_AF-A0A1H8Z2M9-F1
#
_entry.id   AF-A0A1H8Z2M9-F1
#
_cell.length_a   1.000
_cell.length_b   1.000
_cell.length_c   1.000
_cell.angle_alpha   90.00
_cell.angle_beta   90.00
_cell.angle_gamma   90.00
#
_symmetry.space_group_name_H-M   'P 1'
#
loop_
_entity.id
_entity.type
_entity.pdbx_description
1 polymer ?
#
loop_
_entity_poly.entity_id
_entity_poly.type
_entity_poly.pdbx_seq_one_letter_code
_entity_poly.pdbx_strand_id
1 'polypeptide(L)'
;MSTDFKDILVNKINETEKIIEKFLPDENNDDMQKEIYEAMNYSILAGGKRLRPLLMLETFRLYSEDEKEIYPFMAAIEMIHTYSLVHDDLPSMDNDDYRRGKLTTHKKYGEAMGVLTGDALLNFAFETVLKNISDTDNLNAKIKALSVLAEKAGIYGMIGGQVRDIKNDGKEIDDATLDKINELKTSALIEASMLCGGIVANAYDADIQLINEIGKDIGRAFQIQDDILDVISDDETLGKPVNSDEKNNKITYVSLLGLDNCKELVEKLSNRAVSNLKKLNKDTEFLEELILYLVDRKY
;
A
#
# COMPACT_ATOMS: atom_id res chain seq x y z
N MET A 1 -3.75 -17.64 -15.73
CA MET A 1 -4.92 -17.11 -14.99
C MET A 1 -6.18 -17.32 -15.80
N SER A 2 -7.24 -17.77 -15.15
CA SER A 2 -8.57 -17.84 -15.77
C SER A 2 -9.11 -16.43 -16.04
N THR A 3 -9.99 -16.28 -17.02
CA THR A 3 -10.76 -15.04 -17.22
C THR A 3 -11.58 -14.69 -15.98
N ASP A 4 -12.01 -15.72 -15.25
CA ASP A 4 -12.81 -15.64 -14.02
C ASP A 4 -12.10 -14.86 -12.89
N PHE A 5 -10.81 -15.11 -12.65
CA PHE A 5 -10.07 -14.41 -11.60
C PHE A 5 -10.02 -12.89 -11.80
N LYS A 6 -9.80 -12.43 -13.04
CA LYS A 6 -9.73 -11.00 -13.34
C LYS A 6 -11.06 -10.31 -13.07
N ASP A 7 -12.16 -10.96 -13.43
CA ASP A 7 -13.50 -10.43 -13.16
C ASP A 7 -13.79 -10.39 -11.65
N ILE A 8 -13.39 -11.43 -10.90
CA ILE A 8 -13.47 -11.46 -9.43
C ILE A 8 -12.64 -10.34 -8.81
N LEU A 9 -11.40 -10.14 -9.26
CA LEU A 9 -10.49 -9.11 -8.77
C LEU A 9 -11.09 -7.71 -9.00
N VAL A 10 -11.61 -7.43 -10.19
CA VAL A 10 -12.25 -6.15 -10.51
C VAL A 10 -13.45 -5.91 -9.58
N ASN A 11 -14.27 -6.92 -9.33
CA ASN A 11 -15.41 -6.80 -8.42
C ASN A 11 -14.99 -6.51 -6.97
N LYS A 12 -13.94 -7.17 -6.47
CA LYS A 12 -13.39 -6.94 -5.12
C LYS A 12 -12.70 -5.57 -4.99
N ILE A 13 -12.04 -5.08 -6.05
CA ILE A 13 -11.51 -3.71 -6.08
C ILE A 13 -12.66 -2.70 -6.02
N ASN A 14 -13.71 -2.88 -6.83
CA ASN A 14 -14.88 -1.99 -6.82
C ASN A 14 -15.61 -1.99 -5.46
N GLU A 15 -15.70 -3.15 -4.80
CA GLU A 15 -16.20 -3.26 -3.43
C GLU A 15 -15.31 -2.45 -2.46
N THR A 16 -14.00 -2.64 -2.55
CA THR A 16 -13.01 -1.94 -1.73
C THR A 16 -13.12 -0.42 -1.91
N GLU A 17 -13.25 0.08 -3.13
CA GLU A 17 -13.43 1.51 -3.41
C GLU A 17 -14.70 2.06 -2.76
N LYS A 18 -15.84 1.38 -2.92
CA LYS A 18 -17.10 1.78 -2.27
C LYS A 18 -17.03 1.79 -0.75
N ILE A 19 -16.20 0.95 -0.15
CA ILE A 19 -15.98 0.95 1.31
C ILE A 19 -15.20 2.21 1.69
N ILE A 20 -14.08 2.49 1.01
CA ILE A 20 -13.21 3.63 1.31
C ILE A 20 -13.94 4.95 1.10
N GLU A 21 -14.72 5.07 0.02
CA GLU A 21 -15.49 6.28 -0.31
C GLU A 21 -16.46 6.71 0.80
N LYS A 22 -16.98 5.78 1.60
CA LYS A 22 -17.89 6.08 2.72
C LYS A 22 -17.22 6.81 3.87
N PHE A 23 -15.90 6.79 3.93
CA PHE A 23 -15.12 7.47 4.98
C PHE A 23 -14.55 8.80 4.50
N LEU A 24 -14.78 9.19 3.25
CA LEU A 24 -14.31 10.48 2.74
C LEU A 24 -15.06 11.65 3.40
N PRO A 25 -14.39 12.77 3.66
CA PRO A 25 -15.04 13.98 4.16
C PRO A 25 -16.11 14.47 3.19
N ASP A 26 -17.20 15.00 3.76
CA ASP A 26 -18.30 15.60 3.00
C ASP A 26 -17.93 16.99 2.49
N GLU A 27 -17.87 17.14 1.17
CA GLU A 27 -17.54 18.40 0.49
C GLU A 27 -18.71 19.41 0.50
N ASN A 28 -19.90 19.03 0.95
CA ASN A 28 -21.07 19.91 0.99
C ASN A 28 -21.03 20.92 2.15
N ASN A 29 -20.03 20.86 3.02
CA ASN A 29 -19.86 21.82 4.11
C ASN A 29 -19.21 23.12 3.60
N ASP A 30 -19.92 24.26 3.71
CA ASP A 30 -19.55 25.54 3.08
C ASP A 30 -18.62 26.40 3.96
N ASP A 31 -17.71 25.77 4.69
CA ASP A 31 -16.73 26.47 5.53
C ASP A 31 -15.35 26.59 4.84
N MET A 32 -14.43 27.36 5.45
CA MET A 32 -13.06 27.54 4.93
C MET A 32 -12.26 26.23 4.83
N GLN A 33 -12.78 25.10 5.29
CA GLN A 33 -12.15 23.78 5.18
C GLN A 33 -12.59 23.03 3.91
N LYS A 34 -13.53 23.57 3.11
CA LYS A 34 -13.98 22.91 1.89
C LYS A 34 -12.84 22.53 0.94
N GLU A 35 -11.87 23.43 0.75
CA GLU A 35 -10.74 23.19 -0.16
C GLU A 35 -9.84 22.02 0.30
N ILE A 36 -9.65 21.83 1.62
CA ILE A 36 -8.89 20.68 2.13
C ILE A 36 -9.66 19.37 1.92
N TYR A 37 -10.99 19.36 2.07
CA TYR A 37 -11.81 18.17 1.79
C TYR A 37 -11.74 17.80 0.32
N GLU A 38 -11.89 18.77 -0.59
CA GLU A 38 -11.76 18.56 -2.03
C GLU A 38 -10.37 18.03 -2.42
N ALA A 39 -9.29 18.55 -1.81
CA ALA A 39 -7.93 18.11 -2.09
C ALA A 39 -7.65 16.68 -1.59
N MET A 40 -8.14 16.32 -0.39
CA MET A 40 -8.08 14.96 0.15
C MET A 40 -8.83 13.98 -0.75
N ASN A 41 -10.08 14.30 -1.09
CA ASN A 41 -10.93 13.46 -1.92
C ASN A 41 -10.36 13.33 -3.33
N TYR A 42 -9.89 14.42 -3.94
CA TYR A 42 -9.22 14.40 -5.23
C TYR A 42 -8.07 13.40 -5.26
N SER A 43 -7.23 13.41 -4.22
CA SER A 43 -6.05 12.54 -4.12
C SER A 43 -6.45 11.07 -3.94
N ILE A 44 -7.43 10.77 -3.09
CA ILE A 44 -7.91 9.40 -2.88
C ILE A 44 -8.65 8.88 -4.14
N LEU A 45 -9.50 9.70 -4.75
CA LEU A 45 -10.31 9.39 -5.94
C LEU A 45 -9.52 9.53 -7.26
N ALA A 46 -8.20 9.69 -7.19
CA ALA A 46 -7.33 9.60 -8.37
C ALA A 46 -7.24 8.18 -8.96
N GLY A 47 -7.95 7.20 -8.39
CA GLY A 47 -7.89 5.78 -8.74
C GLY A 47 -6.74 5.09 -8.02
N GLY A 48 -6.37 3.87 -8.43
CA GLY A 48 -5.28 3.09 -7.85
C GLY A 48 -5.62 1.61 -7.80
N LYS A 49 -4.62 0.74 -7.56
CA LYS A 49 -4.83 -0.72 -7.51
C LYS A 49 -5.57 -1.19 -6.25
N ARG A 50 -5.71 -0.31 -5.24
CA ARG A 50 -6.33 -0.58 -3.92
C ARG A 50 -5.84 -1.87 -3.24
N LEU A 51 -4.58 -2.23 -3.48
CA LEU A 51 -4.03 -3.50 -3.05
C LEU A 51 -4.00 -3.65 -1.53
N ARG A 52 -3.56 -2.61 -0.82
CA ARG A 52 -3.44 -2.61 0.66
C ARG A 52 -4.79 -2.89 1.35
N PRO A 53 -5.85 -2.11 1.09
CA PRO A 53 -7.15 -2.39 1.69
C PRO A 53 -7.76 -3.72 1.21
N LEU A 54 -7.52 -4.14 -0.05
CA LEU A 54 -7.95 -5.45 -0.54
C LEU A 54 -7.27 -6.60 0.24
N LEU A 55 -5.95 -6.58 0.39
CA LEU A 55 -5.21 -7.58 1.19
C LEU A 55 -5.71 -7.63 2.62
N MET A 56 -6.02 -6.47 3.21
CA MET A 56 -6.55 -6.38 4.56
C MET A 56 -7.92 -7.05 4.69
N LEU A 57 -8.85 -6.73 3.78
CA LEU A 57 -10.20 -7.30 3.78
C LEU A 57 -10.17 -8.82 3.54
N GLU A 58 -9.40 -9.28 2.57
CA GLU A 58 -9.33 -10.71 2.25
C GLU A 58 -8.62 -11.51 3.36
N THR A 59 -7.63 -10.92 4.04
CA THR A 59 -7.05 -11.54 5.23
C THR A 59 -8.05 -11.59 6.39
N PHE A 60 -8.87 -10.55 6.57
CA PHE A 60 -9.92 -10.52 7.59
C PHE A 60 -10.98 -11.62 7.34
N ARG A 61 -11.42 -11.78 6.08
CA ARG A 61 -12.41 -12.78 5.63
C ARG A 61 -12.01 -14.23 5.95
N LEU A 62 -10.72 -14.53 6.12
CA LEU A 62 -10.25 -15.86 6.53
C LEU A 62 -10.69 -16.26 7.96
N TYR A 63 -11.01 -15.27 8.80
CA TYR A 63 -11.23 -15.46 10.24
C TYR A 63 -12.55 -14.89 10.74
N SER A 64 -13.16 -13.93 10.05
CA SER A 64 -14.40 -13.28 10.48
C SER A 64 -15.30 -12.90 9.29
N GLU A 65 -16.61 -12.94 9.53
CA GLU A 65 -17.66 -12.56 8.56
C GLU A 65 -18.18 -11.13 8.80
N ASP A 66 -17.92 -10.51 9.96
CA ASP A 66 -18.40 -9.14 10.27
C ASP A 66 -17.44 -8.08 9.75
N GLU A 67 -17.43 -7.90 8.43
CA GLU A 67 -16.49 -7.02 7.73
C GLU A 67 -16.56 -5.55 8.16
N LYS A 68 -17.67 -5.11 8.77
CA LYS A 68 -17.79 -3.72 9.24
C LYS A 68 -16.72 -3.37 10.27
N GLU A 69 -16.21 -4.37 10.99
CA GLU A 69 -15.14 -4.19 11.97
C GLU A 69 -13.80 -3.75 11.32
N ILE A 70 -13.54 -4.11 10.06
CA ILE A 70 -12.27 -3.81 9.37
C ILE A 70 -12.36 -2.58 8.45
N TYR A 71 -13.56 -2.15 8.05
CA TYR A 71 -13.74 -1.02 7.11
C TYR A 71 -13.03 0.28 7.53
N PRO A 72 -13.01 0.71 8.81
CA PRO A 72 -12.26 1.90 9.21
C PRO A 72 -10.75 1.76 9.00
N PHE A 73 -10.20 0.55 9.19
CA PHE A 73 -8.78 0.28 8.94
C PHE A 73 -8.46 0.26 7.45
N MET A 74 -9.38 -0.22 6.60
CA MET A 74 -9.23 -0.18 5.14
C MET A 74 -9.15 1.25 4.63
N ALA A 75 -10.03 2.13 5.12
CA ALA A 75 -9.99 3.55 4.78
C ALA A 75 -8.68 4.19 5.29
N ALA A 76 -8.30 3.91 6.54
CA ALA A 76 -7.10 4.47 7.15
C ALA A 76 -5.80 4.07 6.42
N ILE A 77 -5.63 2.80 6.03
CA ILE A 77 -4.42 2.39 5.30
C ILE A 77 -4.34 3.03 3.91
N GLU A 78 -5.46 3.25 3.24
CA GLU A 78 -5.48 3.92 1.93
C GLU A 78 -5.25 5.44 2.06
N MET A 79 -5.77 6.08 3.11
CA MET A 79 -5.43 7.46 3.47
C MET A 79 -3.93 7.59 3.77
N ILE A 80 -3.37 6.64 4.53
CA ILE A 80 -1.93 6.56 4.84
C ILE A 80 -1.09 6.43 3.57
N HIS A 81 -1.47 5.50 2.69
CA HIS A 81 -0.81 5.34 1.40
C HIS A 81 -0.95 6.60 0.54
N THR A 82 -2.14 7.21 0.48
CA THR A 82 -2.39 8.37 -0.37
C THR A 82 -1.61 9.60 0.12
N TYR A 83 -1.53 9.85 1.43
CA TYR A 83 -0.72 10.98 1.92
C TYR A 83 0.74 10.81 1.53
N SER A 84 1.27 9.59 1.61
CA SER A 84 2.68 9.36 1.30
C SER A 84 2.96 9.76 -0.14
N LEU A 85 2.05 9.42 -1.07
CA LEU A 85 2.16 9.83 -2.47
C LEU A 85 2.02 11.35 -2.66
N VAL A 86 1.07 11.98 -1.97
CA VAL A 86 0.88 13.44 -2.02
C VAL A 86 2.13 14.19 -1.58
N HIS A 87 2.79 13.72 -0.53
CA HIS A 87 4.04 14.30 -0.04
C HIS A 87 5.24 13.94 -0.91
N ASP A 88 5.35 12.69 -1.39
CA ASP A 88 6.42 12.28 -2.31
C ASP A 88 6.41 13.10 -3.60
N ASP A 89 5.23 13.52 -4.08
CA ASP A 89 5.10 14.34 -5.29
C ASP A 89 5.55 15.80 -5.11
N LEU A 90 5.79 16.29 -3.88
CA LEU A 90 6.14 17.70 -3.65
C LEU A 90 7.46 18.11 -4.33
N PRO A 91 7.65 19.40 -4.66
CA PRO A 91 8.89 19.89 -5.28
C PRO A 91 10.16 19.63 -4.46
N SER A 92 10.04 19.50 -3.14
CA SER A 92 11.16 19.17 -2.25
C SER A 92 11.48 17.67 -2.16
N MET A 93 10.74 16.84 -2.88
CA MET A 93 10.79 15.39 -2.88
C MET A 93 11.01 14.91 -4.34
N ASP A 94 10.08 14.17 -4.94
CA ASP A 94 10.20 13.67 -6.31
C ASP A 94 9.86 14.74 -7.37
N ASN A 95 9.17 15.83 -6.97
CA ASN A 95 8.76 16.93 -7.86
C ASN A 95 7.95 16.46 -9.09
N ASP A 96 7.06 15.48 -8.89
CA ASP A 96 6.23 14.89 -9.95
C ASP A 96 5.05 15.82 -10.32
N ASP A 97 4.87 16.07 -11.63
CA ASP A 97 3.75 16.88 -12.14
C ASP A 97 2.44 16.07 -12.26
N TYR A 98 2.54 14.76 -12.50
CA TYR A 98 1.41 13.86 -12.75
C TYR A 98 1.47 12.58 -11.91
N ARG A 99 0.30 12.11 -11.49
CA ARG A 99 0.11 10.81 -10.83
C ARG A 99 -1.22 10.21 -11.26
N ARG A 100 -1.20 8.93 -11.64
CA ARG A 100 -2.40 8.18 -12.09
C ARG A 100 -3.17 8.91 -13.22
N GLY A 101 -2.44 9.53 -14.14
CA GLY A 101 -3.01 10.29 -15.26
C GLY A 101 -3.67 11.62 -14.89
N LYS A 102 -3.54 12.09 -13.65
CA LYS A 102 -4.05 13.38 -13.17
C LYS A 102 -2.90 14.25 -12.66
N LEU A 103 -3.11 15.57 -12.56
CA LEU A 103 -2.14 16.47 -11.92
C LEU A 103 -1.93 16.07 -10.45
N THR A 104 -0.71 16.13 -9.97
CA THR A 104 -0.43 15.94 -8.54
C THR A 104 -1.11 17.04 -7.71
N THR A 105 -1.37 16.75 -6.43
CA THR A 105 -2.16 17.63 -5.55
C THR A 105 -1.55 19.03 -5.47
N HIS A 106 -0.22 19.12 -5.37
CA HIS A 106 0.48 20.40 -5.30
C HIS A 106 0.41 21.20 -6.63
N LYS A 107 0.34 20.53 -7.78
CA LYS A 107 0.14 21.21 -9.07
C LYS A 107 -1.27 21.74 -9.23
N LYS A 108 -2.26 21.02 -8.71
CA LYS A 108 -3.67 21.41 -8.82
C LYS A 108 -4.08 22.47 -7.81
N TYR A 109 -3.62 22.35 -6.57
CA TYR A 109 -4.06 23.19 -5.44
C TYR A 109 -2.94 24.07 -4.85
N GLY A 110 -1.71 23.98 -5.36
CA GLY A 110 -0.54 24.68 -4.83
C GLY A 110 0.21 23.90 -3.75
N GLU A 111 1.48 24.26 -3.53
CA GLU A 111 2.39 23.55 -2.62
C GLU A 111 1.90 23.52 -1.17
N ALA A 112 1.38 24.65 -0.66
CA ALA A 112 0.84 24.71 0.70
C ALA A 112 -0.31 23.71 0.90
N MET A 113 -1.19 23.58 -0.09
CA MET A 113 -2.25 22.58 -0.08
C MET A 113 -1.73 21.16 -0.26
N GLY A 114 -0.67 20.94 -1.04
CA GLY A 114 0.01 19.65 -1.10
C GLY A 114 0.49 19.16 0.27
N VAL A 115 1.16 20.04 1.03
CA VAL A 115 1.61 19.73 2.40
C VAL A 115 0.42 19.44 3.32
N LEU A 116 -0.54 20.38 3.39
CA LEU A 116 -1.69 20.27 4.29
C LEU A 116 -2.58 19.07 3.96
N THR A 117 -2.72 18.71 2.68
CA THR A 117 -3.50 17.52 2.26
C THR A 117 -2.87 16.24 2.78
N GLY A 118 -1.55 16.10 2.70
CA GLY A 118 -0.90 14.93 3.26
C GLY A 118 -1.01 14.87 4.79
N ASP A 119 -0.82 16.01 5.47
CA ASP A 119 -1.00 16.08 6.94
C ASP A 119 -2.44 15.75 7.35
N ALA A 120 -3.42 16.25 6.62
CA ALA A 120 -4.83 15.98 6.87
C ALA A 120 -5.17 14.50 6.65
N LEU A 121 -4.73 13.89 5.55
CA LEU A 121 -4.93 12.47 5.27
C LEU A 121 -4.32 11.57 6.36
N LEU A 122 -3.10 11.87 6.81
CA LEU A 122 -2.43 11.12 7.87
C LEU A 122 -3.21 11.20 9.20
N ASN A 123 -3.57 12.41 9.64
CA ASN A 123 -4.33 12.58 10.89
C ASN A 123 -5.73 11.97 10.78
N PHE A 124 -6.40 12.18 9.66
CA PHE A 124 -7.75 11.68 9.42
C PHE A 124 -7.81 10.15 9.34
N ALA A 125 -6.74 9.48 8.91
CA ALA A 125 -6.63 8.02 8.98
C ALA A 125 -6.77 7.50 10.42
N PHE A 126 -6.06 8.12 11.37
CA PHE A 126 -6.13 7.73 12.78
C PHE A 126 -7.45 8.14 13.43
N GLU A 127 -7.97 9.33 13.11
CA GLU A 127 -9.30 9.73 13.55
C GLU A 127 -10.37 8.75 13.08
N THR A 128 -10.28 8.29 11.83
CA THR A 128 -11.23 7.33 11.24
C THR A 128 -11.27 6.04 12.04
N VAL A 129 -10.10 5.48 12.40
CA VAL A 129 -10.06 4.27 13.24
C VAL A 129 -10.58 4.55 14.65
N LEU A 130 -10.10 5.62 15.29
CA LEU A 130 -10.43 5.94 16.68
C LEU A 130 -11.92 6.26 16.90
N LYS A 131 -12.55 6.96 15.95
CA LYS A 131 -14.01 7.25 16.00
C LYS A 131 -14.87 5.99 15.89
N ASN A 132 -14.32 4.90 15.35
CA ASN A 132 -15.02 3.63 15.12
C ASN A 132 -14.53 2.50 16.06
N ILE A 133 -13.76 2.83 17.10
CA ILE A 133 -13.20 1.85 18.04
C ILE A 133 -14.04 1.68 19.32
N SER A 134 -14.88 2.66 19.68
CA SER A 134 -15.39 2.83 21.05
C SER A 134 -16.59 1.96 21.44
N ASP A 135 -17.17 1.17 20.54
CA ASP A 135 -18.43 0.43 20.81
C ASP A 135 -18.37 -1.06 20.44
N THR A 136 -17.20 -1.71 20.56
CA THR A 136 -17.07 -3.13 20.17
C THR A 136 -16.39 -4.01 21.20
N ASP A 137 -16.86 -5.26 21.32
CA ASP A 137 -16.25 -6.31 22.18
C ASP A 137 -14.82 -6.68 21.74
N ASN A 138 -14.38 -6.13 20.61
CA ASN A 138 -13.11 -6.42 19.94
C ASN A 138 -12.05 -5.31 20.14
N LEU A 139 -12.24 -4.47 21.16
CA LEU A 139 -11.40 -3.30 21.43
C LEU A 139 -9.89 -3.61 21.50
N ASN A 140 -9.51 -4.70 22.19
CA ASN A 140 -8.10 -5.08 22.34
C ASN A 140 -7.42 -5.38 21.00
N ALA A 141 -8.11 -6.11 20.12
CA ALA A 141 -7.58 -6.42 18.79
C ALA A 141 -7.45 -5.16 17.94
N LYS A 142 -8.46 -4.29 17.95
CA LYS A 142 -8.42 -3.00 17.24
C LYS A 142 -7.28 -2.10 17.73
N ILE A 143 -7.04 -2.03 19.04
CA ILE A 143 -5.89 -1.28 19.60
C ILE A 143 -4.57 -1.89 19.11
N LYS A 144 -4.42 -3.22 19.13
CA LYS A 144 -3.23 -3.90 18.64
C LYS A 144 -2.99 -3.63 17.13
N ALA A 145 -4.05 -3.69 16.32
CA ALA A 145 -3.97 -3.36 14.89
C ALA A 145 -3.62 -1.88 14.66
N LEU A 146 -4.18 -0.97 15.46
CA LEU A 146 -3.85 0.45 15.39
C LEU A 146 -2.38 0.71 15.74
N SER A 147 -1.82 0.00 16.72
CA SER A 147 -0.39 0.06 17.03
C SER A 147 0.47 -0.41 15.85
N VAL A 148 0.10 -1.51 15.19
CA VAL A 148 0.80 -1.99 13.97
C VAL A 148 0.74 -0.94 12.87
N LEU A 149 -0.44 -0.38 12.61
CA LEU A 149 -0.64 0.65 11.60
C LEU A 149 0.24 1.89 11.86
N ALA A 150 0.25 2.39 13.10
CA ALA A 150 1.03 3.55 13.51
C ALA A 150 2.55 3.30 13.39
N GLU A 151 3.03 2.14 13.84
CA GLU A 151 4.45 1.79 13.78
C GLU A 151 4.93 1.66 12.33
N LYS A 152 4.17 0.94 11.50
CA LYS A 152 4.51 0.66 10.09
C LYS A 152 4.36 1.89 9.18
N ALA A 153 3.49 2.84 9.52
CA ALA A 153 3.44 4.13 8.84
C ALA A 153 4.55 5.09 9.30
N GLY A 154 4.99 4.98 10.56
CA GLY A 154 5.89 5.94 11.19
C GLY A 154 7.38 5.75 10.92
N ILE A 155 8.21 6.25 11.83
CA ILE A 155 9.69 6.31 11.70
C ILE A 155 10.39 4.95 11.71
N TYR A 156 9.71 3.91 12.19
CA TYR A 156 10.21 2.53 12.15
C TYR A 156 9.67 1.74 10.96
N GLY A 157 8.86 2.37 10.10
CA GLY A 157 8.33 1.84 8.85
C GLY A 157 8.48 2.84 7.71
N MET A 158 7.38 3.19 7.05
CA MET A 158 7.36 3.95 5.81
C MET A 158 8.16 5.25 5.85
N ILE A 159 7.96 6.11 6.85
CA ILE A 159 8.74 7.36 6.97
C ILE A 159 10.22 7.07 7.17
N GLY A 160 10.56 6.05 7.97
CA GLY A 160 11.95 5.61 8.15
C GLY A 160 12.59 5.14 6.84
N GLY A 161 11.83 4.42 6.02
CA GLY A 161 12.22 4.02 4.67
C GLY A 161 12.43 5.21 3.75
N GLN A 162 11.49 6.16 3.75
CA GLN A 162 11.58 7.37 2.93
C GLN A 162 12.78 8.24 3.27
N VAL A 163 13.09 8.41 4.57
CA VAL A 163 14.30 9.12 5.01
C VAL A 163 15.57 8.41 4.52
N ARG A 164 15.60 7.08 4.51
CA ARG A 164 16.74 6.31 4.00
C ARG A 164 16.87 6.43 2.49
N ASP A 165 15.76 6.45 1.76
CA ASP A 165 15.73 6.64 0.31
C ASP A 165 16.37 8.00 -0.05
N ILE A 166 15.85 9.10 0.51
CA ILE A 166 16.36 10.46 0.27
C ILE A 166 17.84 10.60 0.65
N LYS A 167 18.27 10.01 1.78
CA LYS A 167 19.68 10.10 2.20
C LYS A 167 20.63 9.33 1.30
N ASN A 168 20.14 8.35 0.55
CA ASN A 168 20.94 7.54 -0.37
C ASN A 168 20.72 7.91 -1.84
N ASP A 169 19.87 8.89 -2.12
CA ASP A 169 19.65 9.37 -3.48
C ASP A 169 20.97 9.82 -4.14
N GLY A 170 21.17 9.35 -5.38
CA GLY A 170 22.40 9.56 -6.16
C GLY A 170 23.67 8.90 -5.61
N LYS A 171 23.58 7.97 -4.63
CA LYS A 171 24.74 7.25 -4.07
C LYS A 171 24.75 5.78 -4.50
N GLU A 172 25.94 5.22 -4.61
CA GLU A 172 26.11 3.77 -4.67
C GLU A 172 25.71 3.13 -3.33
N ILE A 173 24.80 2.15 -3.39
CA ILE A 173 24.33 1.37 -2.23
C ILE A 173 24.45 -0.12 -2.51
N ASP A 174 24.61 -0.91 -1.45
CA ASP A 174 24.63 -2.36 -1.52
C ASP A 174 23.21 -2.96 -1.42
N ASP A 175 23.10 -4.25 -1.73
CA ASP A 175 21.85 -5.02 -1.67
C ASP A 175 21.18 -4.94 -0.29
N ALA A 176 21.96 -5.00 0.80
CA ALA A 176 21.44 -4.91 2.16
C ALA A 176 20.79 -3.54 2.47
N THR A 177 21.38 -2.46 1.96
CA THR A 177 20.83 -1.10 2.12
C THR A 177 19.57 -0.93 1.28
N LEU A 178 19.57 -1.39 0.03
CA LEU A 178 18.39 -1.35 -0.84
C LEU A 178 17.23 -2.17 -0.24
N ASP A 179 17.51 -3.41 0.20
CA ASP A 179 16.54 -4.25 0.90
C ASP A 179 15.94 -3.52 2.11
N LYS A 180 16.78 -2.82 2.90
CA LYS A 180 16.27 -2.11 4.08
C LYS A 180 15.42 -0.89 3.74
N ILE A 181 15.74 -0.18 2.66
CA ILE A 181 14.91 0.92 2.15
C ILE A 181 13.54 0.37 1.77
N ASN A 182 13.51 -0.69 0.96
CA ASN A 182 12.27 -1.25 0.41
C ASN A 182 11.41 -1.96 1.47
N GLU A 183 12.04 -2.68 2.42
CA GLU A 183 11.38 -3.27 3.59
C GLU A 183 10.58 -2.21 4.35
N LEU A 184 11.18 -1.04 4.56
CA LEU A 184 10.57 0.03 5.35
C LEU A 184 9.60 0.89 4.53
N LYS A 185 10.00 1.35 3.34
CA LYS A 185 9.24 2.30 2.52
C LYS A 185 8.01 1.65 1.90
N THR A 186 8.14 0.43 1.37
CA THR A 186 7.09 -0.23 0.58
C THR A 186 6.46 -1.39 1.35
N SER A 187 7.27 -2.35 1.81
CA SER A 187 6.76 -3.59 2.43
C SER A 187 6.03 -3.35 3.73
N ALA A 188 6.47 -2.38 4.55
CA ALA A 188 5.88 -2.11 5.85
C ALA A 188 4.35 -1.89 5.82
N LEU A 189 3.83 -1.17 4.83
CA LEU A 189 2.38 -0.96 4.71
C LEU A 189 1.62 -2.17 4.15
N ILE A 190 2.27 -3.00 3.32
CA ILE A 190 1.69 -4.28 2.85
C ILE A 190 1.59 -5.25 4.03
N GLU A 191 2.65 -5.36 4.84
CA GLU A 191 2.66 -6.12 6.09
C GLU A 191 1.58 -5.62 7.06
N ALA A 192 1.48 -4.31 7.25
CA ALA A 192 0.45 -3.71 8.10
C ALA A 192 -0.96 -4.08 7.63
N SER A 193 -1.19 -4.11 6.31
CA SER A 193 -2.49 -4.44 5.73
C SER A 193 -2.94 -5.84 6.13
N MET A 194 -2.08 -6.85 5.92
CA MET A 194 -2.42 -8.23 6.25
C MET A 194 -2.49 -8.45 7.76
N LEU A 195 -1.55 -7.90 8.52
CA LEU A 195 -1.55 -8.00 9.99
C LEU A 195 -2.81 -7.39 10.60
N CYS A 196 -3.24 -6.21 10.17
CA CYS A 196 -4.47 -5.59 10.68
C CYS A 196 -5.69 -6.48 10.36
N GLY A 197 -5.77 -7.04 9.15
CA GLY A 197 -6.85 -7.95 8.78
C GLY A 197 -6.93 -9.16 9.72
N GLY A 198 -5.81 -9.86 9.94
CA GLY A 198 -5.76 -11.00 10.85
C GLY A 198 -6.01 -10.64 12.31
N ILE A 199 -5.41 -9.54 12.79
CA ILE A 199 -5.53 -9.12 14.18
C ILE A 199 -6.97 -8.73 14.50
N VAL A 200 -7.59 -7.84 13.71
CA VAL A 200 -8.96 -7.40 13.96
C VAL A 200 -9.94 -8.57 13.81
N ALA A 201 -9.66 -9.55 12.96
CA ALA A 201 -10.46 -10.76 12.86
C ALA A 201 -10.22 -11.79 13.99
N ASN A 202 -9.39 -11.49 14.99
CA ASN A 202 -8.99 -12.39 16.07
C ASN A 202 -8.37 -13.71 15.58
N ALA A 203 -7.54 -13.65 14.54
CA ALA A 203 -6.75 -14.81 14.12
C ALA A 203 -5.84 -15.31 15.25
N TYR A 204 -5.55 -16.61 15.24
CA TYR A 204 -4.66 -17.24 16.22
C TYR A 204 -3.25 -16.65 16.16
N ASP A 205 -2.55 -16.55 17.29
CA ASP A 205 -1.20 -15.96 17.33
C ASP A 205 -0.20 -16.67 16.39
N ALA A 206 -0.32 -17.98 16.21
CA ALA A 206 0.49 -18.74 15.26
C ALA A 206 0.23 -18.33 13.80
N ASP A 207 -1.04 -18.04 13.47
CA ASP A 207 -1.43 -17.58 12.15
C ASP A 207 -0.99 -16.13 11.92
N ILE A 208 -1.04 -15.27 12.94
CA ILE A 208 -0.49 -13.91 12.86
C ILE A 208 1.00 -13.93 12.50
N GLN A 209 1.77 -14.88 13.03
CA GLN A 209 3.18 -15.05 12.65
C GLN A 209 3.33 -15.45 11.18
N LEU A 210 2.50 -16.37 10.68
CA LEU A 210 2.51 -16.75 9.26
C LEU A 210 2.10 -15.57 8.38
N ILE A 211 1.05 -14.83 8.74
CA ILE A 211 0.56 -13.64 8.04
C ILE A 211 1.65 -12.57 7.95
N ASN A 212 2.43 -12.37 9.02
CA ASN A 212 3.57 -11.47 9.01
C ASN A 212 4.64 -11.86 7.97
N GLU A 213 5.02 -13.14 7.93
CA GLU A 213 6.01 -13.63 6.97
C GLU A 213 5.49 -13.58 5.53
N ILE A 214 4.19 -13.83 5.32
CA ILE A 214 3.52 -13.67 4.03
C ILE A 214 3.58 -12.20 3.59
N GLY A 215 3.24 -11.25 4.48
CA GLY A 215 3.29 -9.82 4.18
C GLY A 215 4.69 -9.33 3.78
N LYS A 216 5.74 -9.80 4.47
CA LYS A 216 7.14 -9.50 4.12
C LYS A 216 7.51 -10.00 2.73
N ASP A 217 7.12 -11.23 2.42
CA ASP A 217 7.38 -11.85 1.12
C ASP A 217 6.71 -11.11 -0.02
N ILE A 218 5.42 -10.80 0.15
CA ILE A 218 4.64 -10.06 -0.84
C ILE A 218 5.20 -8.66 -1.02
N GLY A 219 5.51 -7.96 0.08
CA GLY A 219 6.04 -6.60 0.02
C GLY A 219 7.35 -6.53 -0.77
N ARG A 220 8.28 -7.45 -0.48
CA ARG A 220 9.55 -7.51 -1.19
C ARG A 220 9.38 -7.92 -2.65
N ALA A 221 8.58 -8.95 -2.93
CA ALA A 221 8.33 -9.40 -4.30
C ALA A 221 7.65 -8.31 -5.15
N PHE A 222 6.71 -7.56 -4.55
CA PHE A 222 6.01 -6.46 -5.20
C PHE A 222 6.98 -5.36 -5.66
N GLN A 223 7.94 -4.96 -4.81
CA GLN A 223 8.90 -3.93 -5.18
C GLN A 223 9.87 -4.42 -6.26
N ILE A 224 10.38 -5.65 -6.16
CA ILE A 224 11.27 -6.20 -7.20
C ILE A 224 10.51 -6.29 -8.53
N GLN A 225 9.22 -6.65 -8.51
CA GLN A 225 8.40 -6.68 -9.71
C GLN A 225 8.18 -5.28 -10.31
N ASP A 226 8.00 -4.24 -9.49
CA ASP A 226 7.94 -2.86 -9.98
C ASP A 226 9.25 -2.46 -10.66
N ASP A 227 10.40 -2.72 -10.03
CA ASP A 227 11.72 -2.45 -10.62
C ASP A 227 11.92 -3.22 -11.95
N ILE A 228 11.41 -4.46 -12.05
CA ILE A 228 11.42 -5.22 -13.31
C ILE A 228 10.58 -4.51 -14.37
N LEU A 229 9.35 -4.12 -14.02
CA LEU A 229 8.40 -3.49 -14.93
C LEU A 229 8.92 -2.16 -15.46
N ASP A 230 9.57 -1.36 -14.64
CA ASP A 230 10.15 -0.07 -15.03
C ASP A 230 11.24 -0.20 -16.11
N VAL A 231 11.87 -1.37 -16.22
CA VAL A 231 12.89 -1.67 -17.24
C VAL A 231 12.29 -2.30 -18.51
N ILE A 232 11.22 -3.10 -18.39
CA ILE A 232 10.69 -3.89 -19.53
C ILE A 232 9.44 -3.30 -20.20
N SER A 233 8.75 -2.37 -19.55
CA SER A 233 7.48 -1.84 -20.06
C SER A 233 7.69 -0.66 -21.02
N ASP A 234 6.68 -0.36 -21.82
CA ASP A 234 6.59 0.83 -22.67
C ASP A 234 5.87 2.00 -21.93
N ASP A 235 6.15 3.24 -22.35
CA ASP A 235 5.67 4.49 -21.69
C ASP A 235 4.14 4.55 -21.49
N GLU A 236 3.37 3.89 -22.37
CA GLU A 236 1.90 3.88 -22.31
C GLU A 236 1.34 2.96 -21.21
N THR A 237 2.09 1.95 -20.77
CA THR A 237 1.55 0.86 -19.93
C THR A 237 1.71 1.12 -18.42
N LEU A 238 2.75 1.86 -18.00
CA LEU A 238 3.04 2.12 -16.58
C LEU A 238 2.36 3.37 -15.99
N GLY A 239 1.89 4.30 -16.83
CA GLY A 239 1.36 5.59 -16.37
C GLY A 239 2.40 6.53 -15.75
N LYS A 240 3.69 6.20 -15.90
CA LYS A 240 4.89 7.03 -15.65
C LYS A 240 5.91 6.77 -16.80
N PRO A 241 6.85 7.68 -17.08
CA PRO A 241 7.84 7.48 -18.15
C PRO A 241 8.79 6.32 -17.83
N VAL A 242 9.04 5.44 -18.80
CA VAL A 242 10.04 4.37 -18.78
C VAL A 242 11.41 4.96 -18.47
N ASN A 243 12.19 4.22 -17.68
CA ASN A 243 13.50 4.63 -17.17
C ASN A 243 13.46 5.92 -16.31
N SER A 244 12.35 6.22 -15.62
CA SER A 244 12.34 7.32 -14.64
C SER A 244 13.46 7.17 -13.61
N ASP A 245 13.72 5.93 -13.20
CA ASP A 245 14.70 5.61 -12.16
C ASP A 245 16.13 5.72 -12.69
N GLU A 246 16.41 5.29 -13.92
CA GLU A 246 17.72 5.54 -14.56
C GLU A 246 17.96 7.04 -14.80
N LYS A 247 16.92 7.79 -15.19
CA LYS A 247 17.01 9.25 -15.36
C LYS A 247 17.34 9.97 -14.06
N ASN A 248 16.97 9.39 -12.92
CA ASN A 248 17.23 9.92 -11.58
C ASN A 248 18.47 9.30 -10.91
N ASN A 249 19.26 8.47 -11.61
CA ASN A 249 20.40 7.71 -11.05
C ASN A 249 20.01 6.87 -9.80
N LYS A 250 18.78 6.37 -9.75
CA LYS A 250 18.28 5.59 -8.62
C LYS A 250 18.72 4.14 -8.76
N ILE A 251 19.23 3.56 -7.67
CA ILE A 251 19.66 2.16 -7.64
C ILE A 251 18.44 1.27 -7.36
N THR A 252 18.16 0.37 -8.31
CA THR A 252 17.06 -0.60 -8.28
C THR A 252 17.59 -2.02 -8.13
N TYR A 253 16.72 -2.97 -7.79
CA TYR A 253 17.09 -4.38 -7.73
C TYR A 253 17.64 -4.89 -9.07
N VAL A 254 17.03 -4.46 -10.18
CA VAL A 254 17.47 -4.86 -11.52
C VAL A 254 18.88 -4.36 -11.80
N SER A 255 19.22 -3.15 -11.38
CA SER A 255 20.56 -2.59 -11.55
C SER A 255 21.63 -3.34 -10.73
N LEU A 256 21.28 -3.83 -9.53
CA LEU A 256 22.23 -4.53 -8.63
C LEU A 256 22.36 -6.02 -8.94
N LEU A 257 21.24 -6.69 -9.17
CA LEU A 257 21.17 -8.15 -9.25
C LEU A 257 21.06 -8.65 -10.70
N GLY A 258 20.59 -7.81 -11.62
CA GLY A 258 20.27 -8.20 -12.99
C GLY A 258 18.87 -8.82 -13.10
N LEU A 259 18.27 -8.63 -14.28
CA LEU A 259 16.87 -8.97 -14.56
C LEU A 259 16.51 -10.43 -14.27
N ASP A 260 17.36 -11.39 -14.68
CA ASP A 260 17.06 -12.82 -14.50
C ASP A 260 17.06 -13.23 -13.03
N ASN A 261 18.02 -12.72 -12.24
CA ASN A 261 18.07 -12.96 -10.80
C ASN A 261 16.87 -12.33 -10.08
N CYS A 262 16.42 -11.14 -10.50
CA CYS A 262 15.21 -10.52 -9.97
C CYS A 262 13.97 -11.38 -10.22
N LYS A 263 13.81 -11.94 -11.43
CA LYS A 263 12.69 -12.84 -11.75
C LYS A 263 12.69 -14.11 -10.89
N GLU A 264 13.85 -14.75 -10.72
CA GLU A 264 14.00 -15.92 -9.85
C GLU A 264 13.66 -15.59 -8.38
N LEU A 265 14.09 -14.42 -7.91
CA LEU A 265 13.82 -13.97 -6.54
C LEU A 265 12.33 -13.70 -6.30
N VAL A 266 11.66 -13.04 -7.26
CA VAL A 266 10.22 -12.80 -7.24
C VAL A 266 9.44 -14.13 -7.20
N GLU A 267 9.79 -15.09 -8.05
CA GLU A 267 9.17 -16.41 -8.07
C GLU A 267 9.36 -17.13 -6.71
N LYS A 268 10.58 -17.11 -6.17
CA LYS A 268 10.89 -17.75 -4.89
C LYS A 268 10.10 -17.15 -3.73
N LEU A 269 10.04 -15.82 -3.64
CA LEU A 269 9.29 -15.12 -2.59
C LEU A 269 7.79 -15.40 -2.70
N SER A 270 7.24 -15.38 -3.91
CA SER A 270 5.82 -15.62 -4.17
C SER A 270 5.41 -17.05 -3.83
N ASN A 271 6.22 -18.04 -4.22
CA ASN A 271 5.99 -19.44 -3.87
C ASN A 271 6.08 -19.68 -2.36
N ARG A 272 6.98 -18.97 -1.66
CA ARG A 272 7.05 -19.02 -0.19
C ARG A 272 5.80 -18.43 0.47
N ALA A 273 5.32 -17.29 -0.02
CA ALA A 273 4.09 -16.66 0.46
C ALA A 273 2.87 -17.58 0.27
N VAL A 274 2.68 -18.14 -0.93
CA VAL A 274 1.60 -19.12 -1.24
C VAL A 274 1.71 -20.36 -0.35
N SER A 275 2.92 -20.89 -0.16
CA SER A 275 3.12 -22.05 0.71
C SER A 275 2.78 -21.76 2.18
N ASN A 276 2.97 -20.52 2.63
CA ASN A 276 2.59 -20.10 3.98
C ASN A 276 1.08 -19.84 4.10
N LEU A 277 0.42 -19.30 3.08
CA LEU A 277 -1.04 -19.18 3.05
C LEU A 277 -1.72 -20.54 3.25
N LYS A 278 -1.25 -21.57 2.53
CA LYS A 278 -1.79 -22.94 2.66
C LYS A 278 -1.67 -23.53 4.06
N LYS A 279 -0.76 -23.03 4.89
CA LYS A 279 -0.59 -23.49 6.28
C LYS A 279 -1.63 -22.89 7.24
N LEU A 280 -2.34 -21.84 6.85
CA LEU A 280 -3.40 -21.23 7.65
C LEU A 280 -4.61 -22.18 7.79
N ASN A 281 -4.72 -23.22 6.95
CA ASN A 281 -5.86 -24.16 6.90
C ASN A 281 -7.22 -23.43 6.74
N LYS A 282 -7.22 -22.39 5.91
CA LYS A 282 -8.38 -21.58 5.52
C LYS A 282 -8.61 -21.67 4.02
N ASP A 283 -9.71 -21.12 3.54
CA ASP A 283 -9.92 -20.89 2.10
C ASP A 283 -9.07 -19.69 1.65
N THR A 284 -7.87 -19.97 1.13
CA THR A 284 -6.89 -18.96 0.69
C THR A 284 -6.82 -18.78 -0.81
N GLU A 285 -7.70 -19.42 -1.60
CA GLU A 285 -7.59 -19.52 -3.06
C GLU A 285 -7.44 -18.13 -3.72
N PHE A 286 -8.31 -17.18 -3.36
CA PHE A 286 -8.23 -15.83 -3.92
C PHE A 286 -6.91 -15.11 -3.57
N LEU A 287 -6.42 -15.25 -2.32
CA LEU A 287 -5.17 -14.63 -1.89
C LEU A 287 -3.96 -15.26 -2.61
N GLU A 288 -3.99 -16.57 -2.82
CA GLU A 288 -2.94 -17.26 -3.59
C GLU A 288 -2.90 -16.76 -5.04
N GLU A 289 -4.05 -16.70 -5.70
CA GLU A 289 -4.14 -16.18 -7.07
C GLU A 289 -3.77 -14.70 -7.15
N LEU A 290 -4.15 -13.88 -6.16
CA LEU A 290 -3.76 -12.47 -6.08
C LEU A 290 -2.24 -12.31 -5.96
N ILE A 291 -1.58 -13.09 -5.10
CA ILE A 291 -0.12 -13.03 -4.95
C ILE A 291 0.55 -13.38 -6.29
N LEU A 292 0.13 -14.47 -6.92
CA LEU A 292 0.67 -14.88 -8.22
C LEU A 292 0.39 -13.84 -9.31
N TYR A 293 -0.77 -13.18 -9.27
CA TYR A 293 -1.09 -12.09 -10.17
C TYR A 293 -0.19 -10.88 -9.99
N LEU A 294 0.08 -10.47 -8.76
CA LEU A 294 0.87 -9.28 -8.49
C LEU A 294 2.31 -9.39 -8.99
N VAL A 295 2.84 -10.61 -9.06
CA VAL A 295 4.21 -10.90 -9.45
C VAL A 295 4.38 -11.32 -10.92
N ASP A 296 3.31 -11.73 -11.59
CA ASP A 296 3.29 -12.02 -13.04
C ASP A 296 2.65 -10.89 -13.85
N ARG A 297 2.30 -9.77 -13.20
CA ARG A 297 1.64 -8.65 -13.87
C ARG A 297 2.55 -8.01 -14.92
N LYS A 298 1.91 -7.46 -15.95
CA LYS A 298 2.57 -6.74 -17.04
C LYS A 298 2.42 -5.21 -16.94
N TYR A 299 1.79 -4.70 -15.87
CA TYR A 299 1.50 -3.29 -15.61
C TYR A 299 1.14 -3.02 -14.13
#